data_AF-A0A2C9V0H6-F1
#
_entry.id   AF-A0A2C9V0H6-F1
#
_cell.length_a   1.000
_cell.length_b   1.000
_cell.length_c   1.000
_cell.angle_alpha   90.00
_cell.angle_beta   90.00
_cell.angle_gamma   90.00
#
_symmetry.space_group_name_H-M   'P 1'
#
loop_
_entity.id
_entity.type
_entity.pdbx_description
1 polymer ?
#
loop_
_entity_poly.entity_id
_entity_poly.type
_entity_poly.pdbx_seq_one_letter_code
_entity_poly.pdbx_strand_id
1 'polypeptide(L)'
;MLYIIGLGLGDEKDITLRGLEAVQKCEKVYMEAYTSLLSFAYNEDTRCVGFARLGSEDQMIVTGTMKQLLAVDFGAPLHCLVIVGKTHPLEEEMLDVYKLEGGSPHQKDDGSV
;
A
#
# COMPACT_ATOMS: atom_id res chain seq x y z
N MET A 1 -18.74 23.88 16.48
CA MET A 1 -19.06 22.71 15.64
C MET A 1 -17.96 21.69 15.85
N LEU A 2 -18.28 20.39 15.95
CA LEU A 2 -17.29 19.33 16.10
C LEU A 2 -16.87 18.83 14.71
N TYR A 3 -15.56 18.78 14.45
CA TYR A 3 -15.00 18.19 13.24
C TYR A 3 -14.12 17.00 13.62
N ILE A 4 -14.24 15.91 12.86
CA ILE A 4 -13.32 14.77 12.92
C ILE A 4 -12.59 14.78 11.58
N ILE A 5 -11.27 14.99 11.61
CA ILE A 5 -10.46 15.23 10.42
C ILE A 5 -9.33 14.20 10.42
N GLY A 6 -9.28 13.37 9.38
CA GLY A 6 -8.14 12.48 9.15
C GLY A 6 -6.96 13.26 8.61
N LEU A 7 -5.76 13.00 9.14
CA LEU A 7 -4.51 13.63 8.69
C LEU A 7 -3.91 12.96 7.45
N GLY A 8 -4.45 11.83 7.02
CA GLY A 8 -3.89 11.03 5.92
C GLY A 8 -2.92 9.95 6.41
N LEU A 9 -2.23 9.30 5.48
CA LEU A 9 -1.42 8.10 5.75
C LEU A 9 0.08 8.41 5.89
N GLY A 10 0.56 9.51 5.32
CA GLY A 10 1.97 9.92 5.33
C GLY A 10 2.30 10.89 6.46
N ASP A 11 2.29 12.18 6.14
CA ASP A 11 2.61 13.28 7.06
C ASP A 11 1.41 14.24 7.23
N GLU A 12 1.59 15.31 8.00
CA GLU A 12 0.54 16.29 8.25
C GLU A 12 0.02 17.01 6.99
N LYS A 13 0.73 16.92 5.85
CA LYS A 13 0.33 17.54 4.58
C LYS A 13 -0.66 16.68 3.80
N ASP A 14 -0.83 15.41 4.16
CA ASP A 14 -1.86 14.56 3.58
C ASP A 14 -3.27 14.93 4.08
N ILE A 15 -3.37 15.86 5.04
CA ILE A 15 -4.65 16.45 5.44
C ILE A 15 -5.35 17.03 4.21
N THR A 16 -6.62 16.69 4.04
CA THR A 16 -7.40 17.24 2.92
C THR A 16 -7.48 18.77 3.01
N LEU A 17 -7.54 19.47 1.87
CA LEU A 17 -7.69 20.93 1.83
C LEU A 17 -8.89 21.42 2.67
N ARG A 18 -10.02 20.72 2.56
CA ARG A 18 -11.22 21.01 3.38
C ARG A 18 -10.99 20.77 4.87
N GLY A 19 -10.20 19.75 5.21
CA GLY A 19 -9.77 19.48 6.58
C GLY A 19 -8.94 20.65 7.13
N LEU A 20 -7.94 21.10 6.38
CA LEU A 20 -7.10 22.25 6.76
C LEU A 20 -7.93 23.52 6.95
N GLU A 21 -8.83 23.83 6.01
CA GLU A 21 -9.74 24.98 6.11
C GLU A 21 -10.65 24.90 7.35
N ALA A 22 -11.10 23.70 7.73
CA ALA A 22 -11.90 23.48 8.93
C ALA A 22 -11.05 23.70 10.21
N VAL A 23 -9.84 23.15 10.26
CA VAL A 23 -8.89 23.35 11.37
C VAL A 23 -8.61 24.84 11.59
N GLN A 24 -8.34 25.60 10.52
CA GLN A 24 -8.05 27.04 10.60
C GLN A 24 -9.19 27.89 11.16
N LYS A 25 -10.44 27.40 11.12
CA LYS A 25 -11.63 28.08 11.66
C LYS A 25 -11.97 27.66 13.09
N CYS A 26 -11.28 26.66 13.65
CA CYS A 26 -11.54 26.15 14.99
C CYS A 26 -10.81 26.98 16.05
N GLU A 27 -11.50 27.33 17.14
CA GLU A 27 -10.89 27.99 18.30
C GLU A 27 -9.98 27.02 19.09
N LYS A 28 -10.31 25.74 19.09
CA LYS A 28 -9.56 24.68 19.78
C LYS A 28 -9.41 23.47 18.87
N VAL A 29 -8.21 22.90 18.86
CA VAL A 29 -7.84 21.73 18.05
C VAL A 29 -7.19 20.71 18.98
N TYR A 30 -7.62 19.46 18.90
CA TYR A 30 -7.07 18.33 19.66
C TYR A 30 -6.51 17.33 18.65
N MET A 31 -5.29 16.84 18.91
CA MET A 31 -4.62 15.85 18.07
C MET A 31 -4.57 14.51 18.82
N GLU A 32 -5.00 13.44 18.16
CA GLU A 32 -4.96 12.08 18.66
C GLU A 32 -3.87 11.32 17.87
N ALA A 33 -2.92 10.70 18.58
CA ALA A 33 -1.75 10.03 17.99
C ALA A 33 -1.48 8.63 18.59
N TYR A 34 -2.42 8.05 19.32
CA TYR A 34 -2.36 6.69 19.88
C TYR A 34 -2.63 5.60 18.83
N THR A 35 -3.44 5.90 17.81
CA THR A 35 -3.85 4.88 16.80
C THR A 35 -2.93 4.85 15.58
N SER A 36 -2.30 5.98 15.24
CA SER A 36 -1.45 6.10 14.05
C SER A 36 -0.30 7.03 14.37
N LEU A 37 0.87 6.45 14.65
CA LEU A 37 2.12 7.20 14.66
C LEU A 37 2.41 7.61 13.21
N LEU A 38 1.92 8.80 12.83
CA LEU A 38 2.16 9.41 11.53
C LEU A 38 3.65 9.27 11.16
N SER A 39 3.89 8.86 9.92
CA SER A 39 5.21 8.78 9.28
C SER A 39 6.20 7.71 9.76
N PHE A 40 5.95 6.99 10.86
CA PHE A 40 6.85 5.90 11.31
C PHE A 40 6.32 4.49 11.08
N ALA A 41 5.05 4.34 10.68
CA ALA A 41 4.44 3.02 10.55
C ALA A 41 5.07 2.19 9.42
N TYR A 42 5.50 2.83 8.33
CA TYR A 42 5.99 2.18 7.13
C TYR A 42 7.16 2.99 6.51
N ASN A 43 8.04 2.30 5.79
CA ASN A 43 9.22 2.84 5.13
C ASN A 43 9.51 2.09 3.82
N GLU A 44 10.58 2.47 3.12
CA GLU A 44 11.01 1.85 1.85
C GLU A 44 11.14 0.31 1.90
N ASP A 45 11.49 -0.24 3.07
CA ASP A 45 11.71 -1.67 3.29
C ASP A 45 10.43 -2.40 3.75
N THR A 46 9.32 -1.67 3.93
CA THR A 46 8.05 -2.27 4.34
C THR A 46 7.55 -3.23 3.28
N ARG A 47 7.24 -4.45 3.70
CA ARG A 47 6.74 -5.52 2.82
C ARG A 47 5.33 -5.22 2.36
N CYS A 48 5.10 -5.38 1.07
CA CYS A 48 3.85 -5.12 0.42
C CYS A 48 3.54 -6.18 -0.65
N VAL A 49 2.28 -6.25 -1.04
CA VAL A 49 1.81 -6.99 -2.21
C VAL A 49 1.08 -6.04 -3.13
N GLY A 50 1.59 -5.89 -4.35
CA GLY A 50 0.94 -5.14 -5.42
C GLY A 50 0.11 -6.08 -6.27
N PHE A 51 -1.09 -5.63 -6.61
CA PHE A 51 -2.06 -6.36 -7.41
C PHE A 51 -2.47 -5.51 -8.60
N ALA A 52 -2.62 -6.13 -9.77
CA ALA A 52 -3.24 -5.52 -10.93
C ALA A 52 -4.25 -6.49 -11.55
N ARG A 53 -5.44 -5.96 -11.86
CA ARG A 53 -6.49 -6.62 -12.65
C ARG A 53 -6.83 -8.05 -12.15
N LEU A 54 -6.97 -8.22 -10.83
CA LEU A 54 -7.27 -9.53 -10.25
C LEU A 54 -8.49 -10.19 -10.92
N GLY A 55 -8.31 -11.44 -11.36
CA GLY A 55 -9.35 -12.21 -12.06
C GLY A 55 -9.39 -12.02 -13.58
N SER A 56 -8.53 -11.18 -14.17
CA SER A 56 -8.32 -11.13 -15.62
C SER A 56 -7.21 -12.08 -16.08
N GLU A 57 -7.13 -12.33 -17.38
CA GLU A 57 -6.05 -13.16 -17.97
C GLU A 57 -4.67 -12.51 -17.82
N ASP A 58 -4.62 -11.19 -17.80
CA ASP A 58 -3.41 -10.40 -17.64
C ASP A 58 -3.20 -9.92 -16.19
N GLN A 59 -3.76 -10.62 -15.20
CA GLN A 59 -3.57 -10.30 -13.79
C GLN A 59 -2.10 -10.32 -13.38
N MET A 60 -1.74 -9.47 -12.41
CA MET A 60 -0.42 -9.51 -11.79
C MET A 60 -0.51 -9.42 -10.28
N ILE A 61 0.30 -10.24 -9.61
CA ILE A 61 0.46 -10.25 -8.16
C ILE A 61 1.97 -10.26 -7.90
N VAL A 62 2.45 -9.27 -7.16
CA VAL A 62 3.88 -9.07 -6.93
C VAL A 62 4.13 -8.73 -5.46
N THR A 63 4.96 -9.53 -4.81
CA THR A 63 5.39 -9.32 -3.42
C THR A 63 6.80 -8.75 -3.38
N GLY A 64 7.02 -7.75 -2.53
CA GLY A 64 8.33 -7.13 -2.33
C GLY A 64 8.28 -6.01 -1.30
N THR A 65 9.37 -5.29 -1.13
CA THR A 65 9.38 -4.05 -0.35
C THR A 65 8.68 -2.92 -1.13
N MET A 66 8.21 -1.87 -0.45
CA MET A 66 7.66 -0.68 -1.11
C MET A 66 8.60 -0.14 -2.19
N LYS A 67 9.90 -0.10 -1.90
CA LYS A 67 10.93 0.33 -2.85
C LYS A 67 10.99 -0.54 -4.09
N GLN A 68 10.88 -1.86 -3.93
CA GLN A 68 10.88 -2.79 -5.05
C GLN A 68 9.63 -2.62 -5.90
N LEU A 69 8.46 -2.50 -5.27
CA LEU A 69 7.17 -2.34 -5.98
C LEU A 69 7.10 -1.02 -6.76
N LEU A 70 7.77 0.04 -6.30
CA LEU A 70 7.83 1.32 -7.01
C LEU A 70 8.44 1.18 -8.42
N ALA A 71 9.32 0.20 -8.61
CA ALA A 71 9.99 -0.06 -9.88
C ALA A 71 9.23 -1.02 -10.80
N VAL A 72 8.10 -1.58 -10.35
CA VAL A 72 7.31 -2.55 -11.11
C VAL A 72 6.30 -1.80 -11.99
N ASP A 73 6.30 -2.09 -13.29
CA ASP A 73 5.22 -1.66 -14.18
C ASP A 73 4.02 -2.61 -14.02
N PHE A 74 2.98 -2.14 -13.32
CA PHE A 74 1.75 -2.90 -13.13
C PHE A 74 0.82 -2.89 -14.36
N GLY A 75 1.18 -2.17 -15.42
CA GLY A 75 0.38 -2.05 -16.63
C GLY A 75 -0.89 -1.21 -16.42
N ALA A 76 -1.97 -1.60 -17.09
CA ALA A 76 -3.24 -0.87 -17.05
C ALA A 76 -3.99 -1.06 -15.71
N PRO A 77 -4.76 -0.07 -15.24
CA PRO A 77 -5.62 -0.23 -14.06
C PRO A 77 -6.63 -1.39 -14.21
N LEU A 78 -7.21 -1.93 -13.14
CA LEU A 78 -7.20 -1.47 -11.74
C LEU A 78 -6.06 -2.05 -10.89
N HIS A 79 -5.52 -1.24 -9.97
CA HIS A 79 -4.45 -1.64 -9.05
C HIS A 79 -4.93 -1.66 -7.59
N CYS A 80 -4.34 -2.55 -6.78
CA CYS A 80 -4.50 -2.59 -5.33
C CYS A 80 -3.13 -2.83 -4.67
N LEU A 81 -2.93 -2.29 -3.47
CA LEU A 81 -1.72 -2.50 -2.67
C LEU A 81 -2.12 -2.97 -1.28
N VAL A 82 -1.49 -4.05 -0.81
CA VAL A 82 -1.64 -4.54 0.57
C VAL A 82 -0.31 -4.36 1.29
N ILE A 83 -0.34 -3.70 2.45
CA ILE A 83 0.81 -3.61 3.35
C ILE A 83 0.80 -4.84 4.26
N VAL A 84 1.88 -5.60 4.26
CA VAL A 84 1.96 -6.88 4.96
C VAL A 84 2.29 -6.63 6.44
N GLY A 85 1.40 -7.11 7.31
CA GLY A 85 1.61 -7.12 8.76
C GLY A 85 2.41 -8.33 9.22
N LYS A 86 2.18 -8.75 10.48
CA LYS A 86 2.71 -10.02 10.97
C LYS A 86 1.93 -11.19 10.38
N THR A 87 2.64 -12.12 9.80
CA THR A 87 2.16 -13.26 9.00
C THR A 87 2.46 -14.59 9.69
N HIS A 88 1.61 -15.58 9.45
CA HIS A 88 1.87 -16.97 9.79
C HIS A 88 2.82 -17.61 8.75
N PRO A 89 3.63 -18.64 9.08
CA PRO A 89 4.53 -19.29 8.12
C PRO A 89 3.87 -19.71 6.79
N LEU A 90 2.62 -20.18 6.83
CA LEU A 90 1.87 -20.52 5.62
C LEU A 90 1.60 -19.31 4.72
N GLU A 91 1.33 -18.14 5.31
CA GLU A 91 1.14 -16.90 4.54
C GLU A 91 2.47 -16.45 3.92
N GLU A 92 3.60 -16.65 4.62
CA GLU A 92 4.93 -16.37 4.08
C GLU A 92 5.25 -17.24 2.86
N GLU A 93 4.99 -18.54 2.96
CA GLU A 93 5.16 -19.47 1.86
C GLU A 93 4.33 -19.04 0.64
N MET A 94 3.08 -18.59 0.86
CA MET A 94 2.23 -18.09 -0.22
C MET A 94 2.76 -16.77 -0.81
N LEU A 95 3.26 -15.87 0.02
CA LEU A 95 3.83 -14.59 -0.41
C LEU A 95 5.08 -14.79 -1.26
N ASP A 96 5.90 -15.79 -0.92
CA ASP A 96 7.14 -16.11 -1.63
C ASP A 96 6.87 -16.65 -3.05
N VAL A 97 5.70 -17.24 -3.32
CA VAL A 97 5.29 -17.65 -4.69
C VAL A 97 5.26 -16.47 -5.67
N TYR A 98 4.99 -15.26 -5.16
CA TYR A 98 4.83 -14.03 -5.96
C TYR A 98 5.98 -13.03 -5.76
N LYS A 99 7.07 -13.46 -5.12
CA LYS A 99 8.20 -12.58 -4.83
C LYS A 99 8.88 -12.13 -6.13
N LEU A 100 9.33 -10.89 -6.16
CA LEU A 100 10.24 -10.42 -7.21
C LEU A 100 11.55 -11.23 -7.15
N GLU A 101 11.73 -12.14 -8.09
CA GLU A 101 13.04 -12.73 -8.33
C GLU A 101 13.96 -11.66 -8.95
N GLY A 102 15.22 -11.65 -8.53
CA GLY A 102 16.23 -10.74 -9.11
C GLY A 102 16.54 -11.10 -10.56
N GLY A 103 15.65 -10.73 -11.48
CA GLY A 103 15.73 -11.03 -12.91
C GLY A 103 14.38 -10.74 -13.56
N SER A 104 14.41 -10.11 -14.73
CA SER A 104 13.27 -9.71 -15.57
C SER A 104 12.05 -10.64 -15.52
N PRO A 105 10.81 -10.12 -15.60
CA PRO A 105 9.59 -10.90 -15.42
C PRO A 105 9.53 -12.06 -16.42
N HIS A 106 9.67 -13.29 -15.90
CA HIS A 106 9.35 -14.50 -16.64
C HIS A 106 7.82 -14.63 -16.72
N GLN A 107 7.29 -14.28 -17.89
CA GLN A 107 5.99 -14.73 -18.38
C GLN A 107 6.07 -16.26 -18.50
N LYS A 108 5.38 -16.98 -17.61
CA LYS A 108 5.25 -18.44 -17.75
C LYS A 108 4.29 -18.74 -18.89
N ASP A 109 4.81 -19.52 -19.84
CA ASP A 109 4.14 -20.14 -20.96
C ASP A 109 2.84 -20.87 -20.59
N ASP A 110 1.83 -20.65 -21.44
CA ASP A 110 1.02 -21.69 -22.10
C ASP A 110 1.12 -23.11 -21.51
N GLY A 111 0.03 -23.53 -20.88
CA GLY A 111 -0.23 -24.94 -20.55
C GLY A 111 -1.69 -25.28 -20.85
N SER A 112 -1.98 -25.48 -22.13
CA SER A 112 -3.19 -26.15 -22.61
C SER A 112 -3.43 -27.51 -21.91
N VAL A 113 -4.61 -27.69 -21.32
CA VAL A 113 -5.40 -28.95 -21.34
C VAL A 113 -6.88 -28.58 -21.39
#